data_AF-A0A6L3CAL0-F1
#
_entry.id   AF-A0A6L3CAL0-F1
#
_cell.length_a   1.000
_cell.length_b   1.000
_cell.length_c   1.000
_cell.angle_alpha   90.00
_cell.angle_beta   90.00
_cell.angle_gamma   90.00
#
_symmetry.space_group_name_H-M   'P 1'
#
loop_
_entity.id
_entity.type
_entity.pdbx_description
1 polymer ?
#
loop_
_entity_poly.entity_id
_entity_poly.type
_entity_poly.pdbx_seq_one_letter_code
_entity_poly.pdbx_strand_id
1 'polypeptide(L)'
;MAISQKEEPVDTEKLTGYVKELLLKGFPASSVNSAATTIDVEISTEFLPGDTVSLSGYVVSKSDETAPPTVKCKITVESEKGASLAEGRAEVSF
;
A
#
# COMPACT_ATOMS: atom_id res chain seq x y z
N MET A 1 9.53 -36.70 -1.72
CA MET A 1 9.76 -35.54 -0.84
C MET A 1 9.50 -34.30 -1.67
N ALA A 2 8.47 -33.52 -1.34
CA ALA A 2 8.21 -32.26 -2.04
C ALA A 2 9.23 -31.24 -1.53
N ILE A 3 9.95 -30.60 -2.46
CA ILE A 3 10.88 -29.53 -2.16
C ILE A 3 9.99 -28.30 -1.94
N SER A 4 9.78 -27.90 -0.69
CA SER A 4 9.15 -26.61 -0.39
C SER A 4 10.12 -25.54 -0.88
N GLN A 5 9.76 -24.85 -1.96
CA GLN A 5 10.50 -23.67 -2.39
C GLN A 5 10.51 -22.69 -1.22
N LYS A 6 11.70 -22.25 -0.82
CA LYS A 6 11.84 -21.25 0.23
C LYS A 6 11.16 -19.98 -0.27
N GLU A 7 10.09 -19.56 0.39
CA GLU A 7 9.42 -18.31 0.04
C GLU A 7 10.36 -17.14 0.28
N GLU A 8 10.38 -16.21 -0.67
CA GLU A 8 11.07 -14.93 -0.52
C GLU A 8 10.15 -13.94 0.20
N PRO A 9 10.68 -13.11 1.12
CA PRO A 9 9.90 -12.07 1.76
C PRO A 9 9.19 -11.15 0.76
N VAL A 10 8.09 -10.57 1.20
CA VAL A 10 7.42 -9.51 0.45
C VAL A 10 8.36 -8.30 0.40
N ASP A 11 8.71 -7.91 -0.81
CA ASP A 11 9.51 -6.71 -1.10
C ASP A 11 8.61 -5.48 -1.30
N THR A 12 9.24 -4.30 -1.45
CA THR A 12 8.51 -3.04 -1.62
C THR A 12 7.73 -2.98 -2.94
N GLU A 13 8.14 -3.70 -3.98
CA GLU A 13 7.43 -3.74 -5.27
C GLU A 13 6.10 -4.49 -5.13
N LYS A 14 6.14 -5.69 -4.54
CA LYS A 14 4.94 -6.48 -4.21
C LYS A 14 4.02 -5.72 -3.27
N LEU A 15 4.56 -5.12 -2.21
CA LEU A 15 3.76 -4.34 -1.27
C LEU A 15 3.11 -3.13 -1.94
N THR A 16 3.82 -2.43 -2.83
CA THR A 16 3.25 -1.33 -3.63
C THR A 16 2.06 -1.82 -4.47
N GLY A 17 2.13 -3.03 -5.02
CA GLY A 17 1.01 -3.68 -5.70
C GLY A 17 -0.24 -3.82 -4.80
N TYR A 18 -0.07 -4.35 -3.59
CA TYR A 18 -1.19 -4.49 -2.63
C TYR A 18 -1.74 -3.15 -2.17
N VAL A 19 -0.88 -2.14 -1.95
CA VAL A 19 -1.33 -0.79 -1.62
C VAL A 19 -2.12 -0.19 -2.79
N LYS A 20 -1.68 -0.41 -4.03
CA LYS A 20 -2.40 0.03 -5.22
C LYS A 20 -3.79 -0.63 -5.32
N GLU A 21 -3.90 -1.92 -5.05
CA GLU A 21 -5.19 -2.61 -4.96
C GLU A 21 -6.10 -2.04 -3.86
N LEU A 22 -5.53 -1.73 -2.69
CA LEU A 22 -6.27 -1.04 -1.61
C LEU A 22 -6.81 0.31 -2.08
N LEU A 23 -5.99 1.12 -2.76
CA LEU A 23 -6.41 2.42 -3.28
C LEU A 23 -7.52 2.28 -4.35
N LEU A 24 -7.45 1.26 -5.21
CA LEU A 24 -8.49 0.98 -6.21
C LEU A 24 -9.86 0.64 -5.60
N LYS A 25 -9.92 0.28 -4.31
CA LYS A 25 -11.19 0.09 -3.59
C LYS A 25 -11.81 1.41 -3.12
N GLY A 26 -11.01 2.47 -2.98
CA GLY A 26 -11.46 3.78 -2.47
C GLY A 26 -11.47 4.90 -3.51
N PHE A 27 -10.76 4.74 -4.62
CA PHE A 27 -10.52 5.79 -5.61
C PHE A 27 -10.78 5.31 -7.05
N PRO A 28 -11.13 6.21 -7.99
CA PRO A 28 -11.24 5.87 -9.40
C PRO A 28 -9.93 5.32 -9.96
N ALA A 29 -10.02 4.30 -10.82
CA ALA A 29 -8.85 3.70 -11.46
C ALA A 29 -8.04 4.69 -12.30
N SER A 30 -8.68 5.71 -12.88
CA SER A 30 -8.00 6.79 -13.62
C SER A 30 -7.06 7.60 -12.72
N SER A 31 -7.47 7.87 -11.47
CA SER A 31 -6.67 8.60 -10.50
C SER A 31 -5.52 7.73 -9.96
N VAL A 32 -5.81 6.48 -9.58
CA VAL A 32 -4.78 5.57 -9.03
C VAL A 32 -3.71 5.18 -10.06
N ASN A 33 -4.08 5.07 -11.34
CA ASN A 33 -3.13 4.76 -12.42
C ASN A 33 -2.49 6.00 -13.08
N SER A 34 -2.82 7.20 -12.60
CA SER A 34 -2.19 8.43 -13.09
C SER A 34 -0.69 8.41 -12.77
N ALA A 35 0.14 8.91 -13.70
CA ALA A 35 1.57 9.10 -13.46
C ALA A 35 1.85 10.14 -12.36
N ALA A 36 0.85 10.96 -12.00
CA ALA A 36 0.95 11.92 -10.90
C ALA A 36 0.66 11.28 -9.52
N THR A 37 0.13 10.05 -9.48
CA THR A 37 -0.11 9.35 -8.21
C THR A 37 1.18 8.69 -7.74
N THR A 38 1.57 8.96 -6.49
CA THR A 38 2.74 8.36 -5.86
C THR A 38 2.32 7.40 -4.76
N ILE A 39 3.10 6.33 -4.59
CA ILE A 39 2.96 5.35 -3.51
C ILE A 39 4.37 5.10 -2.99
N ASP A 40 4.58 5.39 -1.70
CA ASP A 40 5.82 5.13 -0.98
C ASP A 40 5.51 4.16 0.15
N VAL A 41 6.29 3.08 0.26
CA VAL A 41 6.12 2.05 1.30
C VAL A 41 7.43 1.76 2.00
N GLU A 42 7.37 1.47 3.29
CA GLU A 42 8.52 1.13 4.12
C GLU A 42 8.18 -0.13 4.94
N ILE A 43 8.95 -1.19 4.73
CA ILE A 43 8.80 -2.46 5.45
C ILE A 43 9.70 -2.43 6.67
N SER A 44 9.09 -2.46 7.85
CA SER A 44 9.79 -2.44 9.14
C SER A 44 10.09 -3.85 9.65
N THR A 45 9.24 -4.82 9.32
CA THR A 45 9.39 -6.24 9.70
C THR A 45 9.12 -7.11 8.48
N GLU A 46 10.03 -8.04 8.18
CA GLU A 46 9.84 -9.01 7.09
C GLU A 46 8.59 -9.88 7.33
N PHE A 47 7.86 -10.14 6.26
CA PHE A 47 6.74 -11.08 6.24
C PHE A 47 6.74 -11.84 4.91
N LEU A 48 6.19 -13.05 4.93
CA LEU A 48 6.21 -14.00 3.82
C LEU A 48 4.87 -13.99 3.07
N PRO A 49 4.83 -14.42 1.79
CA PRO A 49 3.59 -14.60 1.04
C PRO A 49 2.54 -15.50 1.72
N GLY A 50 2.98 -16.50 2.49
CA GLY A 50 2.07 -17.34 3.28
C GLY A 50 1.49 -16.68 4.54
N ASP A 51 1.98 -15.51 4.95
CA ASP A 51 1.51 -14.82 6.15
C ASP A 51 0.16 -14.13 5.91
N THR A 52 -0.73 -14.20 6.91
CA THR A 52 -1.96 -13.40 6.91
C THR A 52 -1.66 -12.00 7.42
N VAL A 53 -1.92 -11.01 6.57
CA VAL A 53 -1.74 -9.58 6.86
C VAL A 53 -3.02 -8.79 6.58
N SER A 54 -3.21 -7.72 7.33
CA SER A 54 -4.23 -6.70 7.11
C SER A 54 -3.59 -5.46 6.50
N LEU A 55 -4.20 -4.93 5.44
CA LEU A 55 -3.86 -3.64 4.87
C LEU A 55 -5.03 -2.69 5.07
N SER A 56 -4.78 -1.55 5.70
CA SER A 56 -5.77 -0.51 5.90
C SER A 56 -5.19 0.87 5.62
N GLY A 57 -6.03 1.85 5.35
CA GLY A 57 -5.57 3.21 5.13
C GLY A 57 -6.65 4.24 5.39
N TYR A 58 -6.21 5.47 5.64
CA TYR A 58 -7.09 6.61 5.87
C TYR A 58 -6.54 7.86 5.19
N VAL A 59 -7.46 8.74 4.79
CA VAL A 59 -7.13 10.05 4.23
C VAL A 59 -6.63 10.96 5.35
N VAL A 60 -5.46 11.56 5.15
CA VAL A 60 -4.85 12.49 6.11
C VAL A 60 -5.02 13.95 5.69
N SER A 61 -5.10 14.23 4.39
CA SER A 61 -5.36 15.57 3.87
C SER A 61 -5.91 15.54 2.45
N LYS A 62 -6.51 16.65 2.04
CA LYS A 62 -6.92 16.92 0.66
C LYS A 62 -6.44 18.33 0.29
N SER A 63 -5.98 18.54 -0.93
CA SER A 63 -5.68 19.88 -1.47
C SER A 63 -6.58 20.16 -2.66
N ASP A 64 -7.42 21.19 -2.52
CA ASP A 64 -8.24 21.73 -3.61
C ASP A 64 -7.55 22.93 -4.30
N GLU A 65 -6.46 23.44 -3.72
CA GLU A 65 -5.72 24.62 -4.22
C GLU A 65 -4.68 24.27 -5.29
N THR A 66 -4.30 23.00 -5.39
CA THR A 66 -3.44 22.48 -6.45
C THR A 66 -4.32 21.93 -7.56
N ALA A 67 -4.08 22.32 -8.81
CA ALA A 67 -4.65 21.65 -9.97
C ALA A 67 -3.60 20.70 -10.54
N PRO A 68 -3.84 19.38 -10.59
CA PRO A 68 -5.03 18.65 -10.11
C PRO A 68 -5.17 18.55 -8.58
N PRO A 69 -6.40 18.41 -8.04
CA PRO A 69 -6.61 18.17 -6.61
C PRO A 69 -5.92 16.88 -6.17
N THR A 70 -5.33 16.88 -4.97
CA THR A 70 -4.66 15.68 -4.43
C THR A 70 -5.24 15.24 -3.11
N VAL A 71 -5.21 13.93 -2.86
CA VAL A 71 -5.61 13.30 -1.61
C VAL A 71 -4.42 12.53 -1.07
N LYS A 72 -3.96 12.91 0.13
CA LYS A 72 -2.88 12.20 0.82
C LYS A 72 -3.48 11.15 1.75
N CYS A 73 -2.93 9.95 1.70
CA CYS A 73 -3.33 8.80 2.50
C CYS A 73 -2.15 8.29 3.34
N LYS A 74 -2.45 7.83 4.55
CA LYS A 74 -1.54 6.96 5.32
C LYS A 74 -2.10 5.54 5.29
N ILE A 75 -1.22 4.57 5.06
CA ILE A 75 -1.50 3.14 4.96
C ILE A 75 -0.73 2.43 6.08
N THR A 76 -1.36 1.43 6.69
CA THR A 76 -0.75 0.52 7.66
C THR A 76 -0.88 -0.91 7.18
N VAL A 77 0.20 -1.68 7.40
CA VAL A 77 0.23 -3.13 7.21
C VAL A 77 0.45 -3.76 8.57
N GLU A 78 -0.44 -4.66 8.95
CA GLU A 78 -0.40 -5.35 10.24
C GLU A 78 -0.45 -6.86 10.05
N SER A 79 0.28 -7.60 10.86
CA SER A 79 0.12 -9.05 10.95
C SER A 79 -1.27 -9.41 11.49
N GLU A 80 -1.67 -10.68 11.36
CA GLU A 80 -2.87 -11.23 12.01
C GLU A 80 -2.95 -10.92 13.52
N LYS A 81 -1.81 -10.74 14.19
CA LYS A 81 -1.73 -10.43 15.63
C LYS A 81 -1.75 -8.93 15.94
N GLY A 82 -1.91 -8.07 14.93
CA GLY A 82 -1.93 -6.61 15.08
C GLY A 82 -0.55 -5.96 15.22
N ALA A 83 0.55 -6.70 14.99
CA ALA A 83 1.88 -6.11 14.96
C ALA A 83 2.08 -5.33 13.64
N SER A 84 2.58 -4.10 13.72
CA SER A 84 2.90 -3.29 12.54
C SER A 84 4.07 -3.90 11.77
N LEU A 85 3.86 -4.18 10.49
CA LEU A 85 4.84 -4.78 9.58
C LEU A 85 5.42 -3.75 8.62
N ALA A 86 4.60 -2.82 8.15
CA ALA A 86 4.99 -1.77 7.22
C ALA A 86 4.06 -0.56 7.33
N GLU A 87 4.57 0.59 6.89
CA GLU A 87 3.77 1.80 6.68
C GLU A 87 3.82 2.20 5.21
N GLY A 88 2.79 2.90 4.75
CA GLY A 88 2.75 3.47 3.41
C GLY A 88 2.17 4.88 3.41
N ARG A 89 2.55 5.65 2.39
CA ARG A 89 1.97 6.94 2.04
C ARG A 89 1.59 6.90 0.58
N ALA A 90 0.44 7.48 0.26
CA ALA A 90 0.04 7.67 -1.12
C ALA A 90 -0.47 9.10 -1.32
N GLU A 91 -0.14 9.69 -2.46
CA GLU A 91 -0.73 10.94 -2.91
C GLU A 91 -1.47 10.64 -4.22
N VAL A 92 -2.80 10.64 -4.14
CA VAL A 92 -3.69 10.33 -5.28
C VAL A 92 -4.09 11.64 -5.94
N SER A 93 -3.77 11.77 -7.23
CA SER A 93 -4.12 12.93 -8.05
C SER A 93 -5.44 12.69 -8.81
N PHE A 94 -6.33 13.68 -8.82
CA PHE A 94 -7.63 13.61 -9.49
C PHE A 94 -7.70 14.33 -10.83
#